data_AF-A0A0B7JQG0-F1
#
_entry.id   AF-A0A0B7JQG0-F1
#
_cell.length_a   1.000
_cell.length_b   1.000
_cell.length_c   1.000
_cell.angle_alpha   90.00
_cell.angle_beta   90.00
_cell.angle_gamma   90.00
#
_symmetry.space_group_name_H-M   'P 1'
#
loop_
_entity.id
_entity.type
_entity.pdbx_description
1 polymer ?
#
loop_
_entity_poly.entity_id
_entity_poly.type
_entity_poly.pdbx_seq_one_letter_code
_entity_poly.pdbx_strand_id
1 'polypeptide(L)'
;MFFLYNMERRVTLHPSYFGRNMHELVTSKLLKDVEGTCAGSYYIISIMDTFDISEGRILPGTGLAEFTVGYRAVVWRPFKGETVDAVVYSINPQGFFAQAGPLRLFVSAHLIPGDIKWDPNATPPQFTNNEDTVIEPGTHVRVKIIGTRTEVGEMWAIGSIKEDYLGAAASRVKDVRAPKVLKVALAQGRQAFGAWQMLPGANISRLLARTNADWVCVDCEHGNMDDGAMHDAVPAIAALGVSPICDADELAGALDCGAHGILVPLLRTVKEAEDLVQAAKFPPLGRRGFGSPIAMERFSPMPTFTQYLQQANDTLLTIVQIETQEALDAVDQIAAVDGIDVLFIGPFDLGNNIGHPIVGEMAPELKAALAKILEASHKAGKKCGIYSTGGGQARLFAEQGFDMISFATDYTLLESTVKDSLAIASGGPKAAKGVSY
;
A
#
# COMPACT_ATOMS: atom_id res chain seq x y z
N MET A 1 -23.19 11.87 -9.28
CA MET A 1 -23.84 10.55 -9.03
C MET A 1 -23.36 9.55 -10.08
N PHE A 2 -23.13 8.29 -9.70
CA PHE A 2 -22.68 7.23 -10.61
C PHE A 2 -23.86 6.43 -11.14
N PHE A 3 -23.81 6.04 -12.41
CA PHE A 3 -24.85 5.27 -13.10
C PHE A 3 -24.21 4.19 -13.97
N LEU A 4 -24.95 3.12 -14.23
CA LEU A 4 -24.63 2.20 -15.32
C LEU A 4 -25.32 2.70 -16.59
N TYR A 5 -24.59 2.77 -17.69
CA TYR A 5 -25.11 3.25 -18.96
C TYR A 5 -24.64 2.36 -20.12
N ASN A 6 -25.59 1.96 -20.96
CA ASN A 6 -25.31 1.20 -22.18
C ASN A 6 -25.10 2.19 -23.33
N MET A 7 -24.03 1.99 -24.08
CA MET A 7 -23.59 2.88 -25.16
C MET A 7 -23.09 2.06 -26.34
N GLU A 8 -22.98 2.72 -27.49
CA GLU A 8 -22.35 2.15 -28.68
C GLU A 8 -21.26 3.08 -29.18
N ARG A 9 -20.17 2.50 -29.69
CA ARG A 9 -19.12 3.26 -30.35
C ARG A 9 -18.54 2.50 -31.53
N ARG A 10 -18.15 3.29 -32.53
CA ARG A 10 -17.42 2.79 -33.70
C ARG A 10 -15.93 2.77 -33.40
N VAL A 11 -15.31 1.62 -33.63
CA VAL A 11 -13.90 1.37 -33.41
C VAL A 11 -13.29 0.93 -34.73
N THR A 12 -12.20 1.57 -35.14
CA THR A 12 -11.49 1.20 -36.37
C THR A 12 -10.26 0.36 -36.08
N LEU A 13 -9.98 -0.64 -36.90
CA LEU A 13 -8.81 -1.51 -36.80
C LEU A 13 -8.07 -1.57 -38.13
N HIS A 14 -6.74 -1.50 -38.09
CA HIS A 14 -5.90 -1.57 -39.28
C HIS A 14 -5.76 -3.03 -39.79
N PRO A 15 -5.70 -3.28 -41.11
CA PRO A 15 -5.61 -4.63 -41.67
C PRO A 15 -4.48 -5.52 -41.16
N SER A 16 -3.37 -4.93 -40.72
CA SER A 16 -2.26 -5.68 -40.11
C SER A 16 -2.65 -6.43 -38.83
N TYR A 17 -3.75 -6.06 -38.19
CA TYR A 17 -4.27 -6.68 -36.98
C TYR A 17 -5.38 -7.69 -37.27
N PHE A 18 -5.63 -8.01 -38.55
CA PHE A 18 -6.62 -9.02 -38.89
C PHE A 18 -6.11 -10.42 -38.53
N GLY A 19 -6.91 -11.17 -37.77
CA GLY A 19 -6.54 -12.49 -37.27
C GLY A 19 -7.54 -12.99 -36.23
N ARG A 20 -7.20 -14.09 -35.56
CA ARG A 20 -8.09 -14.75 -34.58
C ARG A 20 -8.43 -13.86 -33.37
N ASN A 21 -7.59 -12.88 -33.03
CA ASN A 21 -7.75 -12.04 -31.84
C ASN A 21 -8.38 -10.67 -32.16
N MET A 22 -9.05 -10.54 -33.31
CA MET A 22 -9.57 -9.27 -33.80
C MET A 22 -10.56 -8.61 -32.82
N HIS A 23 -11.48 -9.39 -32.25
CA HIS A 23 -12.46 -8.90 -31.28
C HIS A 23 -11.79 -8.41 -29.98
N GLU A 24 -10.77 -9.11 -29.48
CA GLU A 24 -10.00 -8.68 -28.29
C GLU A 24 -9.27 -7.36 -28.54
N LEU A 25 -8.69 -7.17 -29.73
CA LEU A 25 -8.03 -5.93 -30.12
C LEU A 25 -9.02 -4.78 -30.28
N VAL A 26 -10.22 -5.03 -30.81
CA VAL A 26 -11.30 -4.05 -30.89
C VAL A 26 -11.76 -3.63 -29.49
N THR A 27 -11.97 -4.57 -28.58
CA THR A 27 -12.35 -4.28 -27.18
C THR A 27 -11.25 -3.52 -26.45
N SER A 28 -9.98 -3.93 -26.60
CA SER A 28 -8.83 -3.25 -26.00
C SER A 28 -8.68 -1.82 -26.51
N LYS A 29 -8.92 -1.59 -27.81
CA LYS A 29 -8.93 -0.26 -28.39
C LYS A 29 -10.09 0.58 -27.86
N LEU A 30 -11.30 0.01 -27.75
CA LEU A 30 -12.45 0.70 -27.16
C LEU A 30 -12.14 1.18 -25.75
N LEU A 31 -11.63 0.30 -24.88
CA LEU A 31 -11.25 0.64 -23.50
C LEU A 31 -10.32 1.85 -23.48
N LYS A 32 -9.23 1.78 -24.25
CA LYS A 32 -8.23 2.85 -24.35
C LYS A 32 -8.79 4.18 -24.86
N ASP A 33 -9.71 4.13 -25.81
CA ASP A 33 -10.25 5.34 -26.47
C ASP A 33 -11.39 6.00 -25.68
N VAL A 34 -11.97 5.31 -24.68
CA VAL A 34 -13.25 5.69 -24.06
C VAL A 34 -13.15 5.87 -22.55
N GLU A 35 -12.44 5.01 -21.82
CA GLU A 35 -12.30 5.14 -20.38
C GLU A 35 -11.59 6.46 -20.01
N GLY A 36 -12.11 7.16 -19.00
CA GLY A 36 -11.62 8.46 -18.56
C GLY A 36 -12.08 9.65 -19.40
N THR A 37 -12.79 9.45 -20.52
CA THR A 37 -13.24 10.55 -21.39
C THR A 37 -14.50 11.24 -20.88
N CYS A 38 -14.66 12.53 -21.21
CA CYS A 38 -15.89 13.28 -20.97
C CYS A 38 -16.83 13.15 -22.17
N ALA A 39 -17.99 12.53 -21.97
CA ALA A 39 -19.06 12.42 -22.95
C ALA A 39 -20.08 13.58 -22.79
N GLY A 40 -19.56 14.80 -22.58
CA GLY A 40 -20.32 16.04 -22.45
C GLY A 40 -21.06 16.18 -21.12
N SER A 41 -22.06 15.33 -20.86
CA SER A 41 -22.88 15.43 -19.64
C SER A 41 -22.45 14.49 -18.52
N TYR A 42 -21.49 13.61 -18.78
CA TYR A 42 -20.93 12.66 -17.82
C TYR A 42 -19.51 12.26 -18.22
N TYR A 43 -18.77 11.73 -17.26
CA TYR A 43 -17.49 11.06 -17.45
C TYR A 43 -17.71 9.55 -17.55
N ILE A 44 -17.01 8.91 -18.47
CA ILE A 44 -16.96 7.45 -18.53
C ILE A 44 -15.82 7.00 -17.62
N ILE A 45 -16.16 6.39 -16.49
CA ILE A 45 -15.18 6.04 -15.45
C ILE A 45 -14.51 4.71 -15.77
N SER A 46 -15.32 3.70 -16.09
CA SER A 46 -14.81 2.41 -16.53
C SER A 46 -15.87 1.66 -17.33
N ILE A 47 -15.43 0.89 -18.32
CA ILE A 47 -16.25 -0.06 -19.08
C ILE A 47 -16.27 -1.39 -18.32
N MET A 48 -17.49 -1.87 -18.03
CA MET A 48 -17.72 -3.12 -17.31
C MET A 48 -17.72 -4.33 -18.24
N ASP A 49 -18.40 -4.21 -19.38
CA ASP A 49 -18.52 -5.26 -20.38
C ASP A 49 -18.75 -4.70 -21.78
N THR A 50 -18.41 -5.48 -22.79
CA THR A 50 -18.70 -5.22 -24.21
C THR A 50 -19.63 -6.30 -24.76
N PHE A 51 -20.57 -5.92 -25.61
CA PHE A 51 -21.57 -6.79 -26.22
C PHE A 51 -21.90 -6.30 -27.65
N ASP A 52 -22.62 -7.12 -28.43
CA ASP A 52 -23.10 -6.77 -29.77
C ASP A 52 -22.02 -6.20 -30.72
N ILE A 53 -20.82 -6.79 -30.72
CA ILE A 53 -19.74 -6.39 -31.64
C ILE A 53 -20.12 -6.78 -33.05
N SER A 54 -20.29 -5.79 -33.94
CA SER A 54 -20.64 -6.03 -35.34
C SER A 54 -19.53 -6.73 -36.12
N GLU A 55 -19.86 -7.27 -37.28
CA GLU A 55 -18.84 -7.62 -38.27
C GLU A 55 -18.08 -6.36 -38.72
N GLY A 56 -16.80 -6.54 -39.04
CA GLY A 56 -15.92 -5.45 -39.48
C GLY A 56 -16.23 -5.04 -40.92
N ARG A 57 -16.58 -3.77 -41.14
CA ARG A 57 -16.81 -3.21 -42.47
C ARG A 57 -15.58 -2.42 -42.94
N ILE A 58 -15.03 -2.80 -44.09
CA ILE A 58 -13.90 -2.07 -44.68
C ILE A 58 -14.35 -0.68 -45.14
N LEU A 59 -13.68 0.35 -44.65
CA LEU A 59 -13.88 1.75 -45.02
C LEU A 59 -13.19 2.04 -46.36
N PRO A 60 -13.94 2.52 -47.39
CA PRO A 60 -13.35 2.89 -48.67
C PRO A 60 -12.27 3.98 -48.51
N GLY A 61 -11.16 3.84 -49.24
CA GLY A 61 -10.07 4.81 -49.28
C GLY A 61 -9.03 4.71 -48.17
N THR A 62 -9.39 4.22 -46.97
CA THR A 62 -8.43 4.02 -45.86
C THR A 62 -8.03 2.57 -45.67
N GLY A 63 -8.88 1.62 -46.09
CA GLY A 63 -8.65 0.18 -45.90
C GLY A 63 -8.85 -0.29 -44.45
N LEU A 64 -9.20 0.59 -43.51
CA LEU A 64 -9.50 0.23 -42.12
C LEU A 64 -10.80 -0.57 -42.02
N ALA A 65 -10.86 -1.55 -41.12
CA ALA A 65 -12.14 -2.18 -40.74
C ALA A 65 -12.79 -1.37 -39.61
N GLU A 66 -14.06 -1.01 -39.75
CA GLU A 66 -14.88 -0.38 -38.71
C GLU A 66 -15.80 -1.41 -38.07
N PHE A 67 -15.84 -1.43 -36.74
CA PHE A 67 -16.70 -2.25 -35.91
C PHE A 67 -17.59 -1.35 -35.07
N THR A 68 -18.88 -1.65 -34.97
CA THR A 68 -19.75 -1.05 -33.97
C THR A 68 -19.73 -1.96 -32.74
N VAL A 69 -19.43 -1.39 -31.57
CA VAL A 69 -19.33 -2.13 -30.31
C VAL A 69 -20.32 -1.54 -29.32
N GLY A 70 -21.24 -2.38 -28.83
CA GLY A 70 -22.04 -2.08 -27.64
C GLY A 70 -21.21 -2.29 -26.38
N TYR A 71 -21.38 -1.42 -25.38
CA TYR A 71 -20.69 -1.56 -24.11
C TYR A 71 -21.47 -0.96 -22.95
N ARG A 72 -21.27 -1.53 -21.76
CA ARG A 72 -21.85 -1.02 -20.51
C ARG A 72 -20.75 -0.38 -19.70
N ALA A 73 -20.96 0.86 -19.27
CA ALA A 73 -19.99 1.60 -18.49
C ALA A 73 -20.58 2.15 -17.19
N VAL A 74 -19.72 2.25 -16.18
CA VAL A 74 -19.97 3.12 -15.03
C VAL A 74 -19.65 4.54 -15.47
N VAL A 75 -20.67 5.40 -15.45
CA VAL A 75 -20.54 6.81 -15.78
C VAL A 75 -20.78 7.66 -14.55
N TRP A 76 -20.05 8.77 -14.43
CA TRP A 76 -20.27 9.76 -13.38
C TRP A 76 -20.82 11.05 -13.99
N ARG A 77 -22.00 11.46 -13.53
CA ARG A 77 -22.61 12.74 -13.89
C ARG A 77 -22.58 13.68 -12.68
N PRO A 78 -21.66 14.65 -12.64
CA PRO A 78 -21.65 15.69 -11.62
C PRO A 78 -22.93 16.53 -11.66
N PHE A 79 -23.49 16.88 -10.50
CA PHE A 79 -24.69 17.71 -10.42
C PHE A 79 -24.60 18.79 -9.33
N LYS A 80 -25.41 19.85 -9.49
CA LYS A 80 -25.53 20.91 -8.49
C LYS A 80 -26.09 20.35 -7.18
N GLY A 81 -25.37 20.60 -6.08
CA GLY A 81 -25.67 20.08 -4.75
C GLY A 81 -24.86 18.84 -4.37
N GLU A 82 -24.19 18.20 -5.31
CA GLU A 82 -23.29 17.07 -5.02
C GLU A 82 -22.09 17.55 -4.22
N THR A 83 -21.73 16.80 -3.18
CA THR A 83 -20.52 17.02 -2.41
C THR A 83 -19.45 16.05 -2.90
N VAL A 84 -18.27 16.59 -3.24
CA VAL A 84 -17.14 15.84 -3.77
C VAL A 84 -15.89 16.13 -2.97
N ASP A 85 -15.01 15.14 -2.85
CA ASP A 85 -13.67 15.33 -2.32
C ASP A 85 -12.71 15.62 -3.49
N ALA A 86 -11.92 16.67 -3.36
CA ALA A 86 -11.03 17.16 -4.41
C ALA A 86 -9.65 17.49 -3.84
N VAL A 87 -8.64 17.52 -4.70
CA VAL A 87 -7.27 17.93 -4.33
C VAL A 87 -6.98 19.29 -4.94
N VAL A 88 -6.57 20.24 -4.09
CA VAL A 88 -6.16 21.58 -4.53
C VAL A 88 -4.85 21.45 -5.31
N TYR A 89 -4.77 22.05 -6.50
CA TYR A 89 -3.54 22.04 -7.31
C TYR A 89 -3.01 23.45 -7.60
N SER A 90 -3.84 24.48 -7.42
CA SER A 90 -3.45 25.87 -7.63
C SER A 90 -4.31 26.79 -6.78
N ILE A 91 -3.74 27.89 -6.32
CA ILE A 91 -4.37 28.84 -5.42
C ILE A 91 -3.94 30.27 -5.76
N ASN A 92 -4.85 31.22 -5.58
CA ASN A 92 -4.60 32.65 -5.80
C ASN A 92 -5.51 33.50 -4.89
N PRO A 93 -5.36 34.83 -4.86
CA PRO A 93 -6.20 35.69 -4.03
C PRO A 93 -7.70 35.60 -4.34
N GLN A 94 -8.09 35.16 -5.55
CA GLN A 94 -9.48 35.04 -5.96
C GLN A 94 -10.13 33.73 -5.52
N GLY A 95 -9.36 32.75 -5.06
CA GLY A 95 -9.83 31.43 -4.65
C GLY A 95 -8.82 30.30 -4.92
N PHE A 96 -9.30 29.07 -4.98
CA PHE A 96 -8.46 27.91 -5.30
C PHE A 96 -9.06 27.05 -6.40
N PHE A 97 -8.19 26.39 -7.15
CA PHE A 97 -8.51 25.37 -8.12
C PHE A 97 -8.22 23.99 -7.54
N ALA A 98 -9.18 23.09 -7.70
CA ALA A 98 -9.06 21.71 -7.25
C ALA A 98 -9.59 20.75 -8.31
N GLN A 99 -9.29 19.47 -8.12
CA GLN A 99 -9.70 18.41 -9.03
C GLN A 99 -10.29 17.22 -8.26
N ALA A 100 -11.47 16.77 -8.69
CA ALA A 100 -12.13 15.56 -8.18
C ALA A 100 -12.18 14.53 -9.32
N GLY A 101 -11.19 13.62 -9.35
CA GLY A 101 -11.01 12.72 -10.50
C GLY A 101 -10.82 13.51 -11.80
N PRO A 102 -11.63 13.32 -12.86
CA PRO A 102 -11.52 14.10 -14.10
C PRO A 102 -12.20 15.48 -14.02
N LEU A 103 -13.00 15.77 -12.98
CA LEU A 103 -13.70 17.04 -12.83
C LEU A 103 -12.78 18.14 -12.28
N ARG A 104 -12.62 19.23 -13.04
CA ARG A 104 -11.96 20.44 -12.57
C ARG A 104 -12.95 21.36 -11.88
N LEU A 105 -12.57 21.93 -10.75
CA LEU A 105 -13.41 22.86 -10.03
C LEU A 105 -12.66 24.08 -9.52
N PHE A 106 -13.38 25.19 -9.41
CA PHE A 106 -12.89 26.43 -8.82
C PHE A 106 -13.80 26.85 -7.66
N VAL A 107 -13.19 27.20 -6.54
CA VAL A 107 -13.87 27.76 -5.36
C VAL A 107 -13.40 29.19 -5.19
N SER A 108 -14.30 30.15 -5.43
CA SER A 108 -13.98 31.58 -5.23
C SER A 108 -13.83 31.89 -3.75
N ALA A 109 -12.96 32.85 -3.40
CA ALA A 109 -12.83 33.41 -2.06
C ALA A 109 -14.17 33.86 -1.44
N HIS A 110 -15.15 34.29 -2.26
CA HIS A 110 -16.50 34.64 -1.79
C HIS A 110 -17.34 33.44 -1.33
N LEU A 111 -16.92 32.22 -1.69
CA LEU A 111 -17.53 30.93 -1.38
C LEU A 111 -16.68 30.13 -0.37
N ILE A 112 -15.69 30.79 0.25
CA ILE A 112 -14.91 30.32 1.38
C ILE A 112 -15.50 30.96 2.67
N PRO A 113 -15.57 30.23 3.80
CA PRO A 113 -15.90 30.80 5.11
C PRO A 113 -15.10 32.06 5.43
N GLY A 114 -15.74 33.03 6.09
CA GLY A 114 -15.17 34.36 6.29
C GLY A 114 -13.96 34.40 7.24
N ASP A 115 -13.78 33.38 8.07
CA ASP A 115 -12.68 33.18 9.01
C ASP A 115 -11.40 32.66 8.32
N ILE A 116 -11.52 31.99 7.16
CA ILE A 116 -10.38 31.51 6.38
C ILE A 116 -9.93 32.62 5.42
N LYS A 117 -8.71 33.13 5.61
CA LYS A 117 -8.16 34.27 4.88
C LYS A 117 -6.99 33.88 3.98
N TRP A 118 -6.86 34.62 2.88
CA TRP A 118 -5.71 34.52 1.99
C TRP A 118 -4.44 35.02 2.70
N ASP A 119 -3.41 34.19 2.70
CA ASP A 119 -2.07 34.51 3.18
C ASP A 119 -1.06 34.40 2.01
N PRO A 120 -0.61 35.54 1.45
CA PRO A 120 0.37 35.55 0.37
C PRO A 120 1.81 35.31 0.84
N ASN A 121 2.09 35.39 2.14
CA ASN A 121 3.45 35.33 2.68
C ASN A 121 3.89 33.91 3.03
N ALA A 122 2.94 32.96 3.11
CA ALA A 122 3.22 31.55 3.25
C ALA A 122 3.92 30.98 2.00
N THR A 123 4.75 29.95 2.19
CA THR A 123 5.41 29.22 1.10
C THR A 123 5.06 27.73 1.22
N PRO A 124 4.11 27.19 0.43
CA PRO A 124 3.37 27.86 -0.65
C PRO A 124 2.28 28.84 -0.16
N PRO A 125 1.78 29.77 -1.01
CA PRO A 125 0.65 30.63 -0.66
C PRO A 125 -0.61 29.82 -0.30
N GLN A 126 -1.42 30.32 0.64
CA GLN A 126 -2.49 29.52 1.25
C GLN A 126 -3.75 30.33 1.62
N PHE A 127 -4.85 29.63 1.87
CA PHE A 127 -6.00 30.13 2.63
C PHE A 127 -5.98 29.47 4.02
N THR A 128 -5.99 30.24 5.10
CA THR A 128 -5.92 29.71 6.47
C THR A 128 -6.73 30.55 7.47
N ASN A 129 -7.18 29.93 8.55
CA ASN A 129 -7.72 30.62 9.72
C ASN A 129 -6.67 30.86 10.82
N ASN A 130 -5.39 30.55 10.57
CA ASN A 130 -4.28 30.57 11.53
C ASN A 130 -4.45 29.65 12.75
N GLU A 131 -5.36 28.68 12.66
CA GLU A 131 -5.60 27.67 13.69
C GLU A 131 -5.48 26.28 13.03
N ASP A 132 -6.62 25.62 12.79
CA ASP A 132 -6.68 24.22 12.38
C ASP A 132 -6.84 24.00 10.87
N THR A 133 -7.10 25.07 10.10
CA THR A 133 -7.39 24.97 8.66
C THR A 133 -6.33 25.65 7.82
N VAL A 134 -5.71 24.87 6.94
CA VAL A 134 -4.79 25.35 5.89
C VAL A 134 -5.21 24.74 4.56
N ILE A 135 -5.40 25.58 3.55
CA ILE A 135 -5.71 25.20 2.18
C ILE A 135 -4.60 25.73 1.27
N GLU A 136 -3.80 24.82 0.75
CA GLU A 136 -2.65 25.06 -0.12
C GLU A 136 -2.63 24.00 -1.24
N PRO A 137 -1.77 24.11 -2.27
CA PRO A 137 -1.59 23.03 -3.24
C PRO A 137 -1.24 21.70 -2.55
N GLY A 138 -2.00 20.65 -2.84
CA GLY A 138 -1.92 19.33 -2.20
C GLY A 138 -2.98 19.10 -1.11
N THR A 139 -3.65 20.14 -0.61
CA THR A 139 -4.70 19.98 0.39
C THR A 139 -5.91 19.24 -0.19
N HIS A 140 -6.40 18.22 0.52
CA HIS A 140 -7.69 17.60 0.25
C HIS A 140 -8.82 18.48 0.79
N VAL A 141 -9.77 18.81 -0.07
CA VAL A 141 -10.90 19.69 0.24
C VAL A 141 -12.21 19.01 -0.10
N ARG A 142 -13.16 19.07 0.82
CA ARG A 142 -14.54 18.66 0.58
C ARG A 142 -15.33 19.86 0.08
N VAL A 143 -15.89 19.73 -1.12
CA VAL A 143 -16.49 20.84 -1.87
C VAL A 143 -17.90 20.47 -2.32
N LYS A 144 -18.84 21.39 -2.13
CA LYS A 144 -20.19 21.26 -2.70
C LYS A 144 -20.24 21.95 -4.06
N ILE A 145 -20.64 21.20 -5.09
CA ILE A 145 -20.82 21.72 -6.44
C ILE A 145 -22.04 22.65 -6.45
N ILE A 146 -21.86 23.90 -6.84
CA ILE A 146 -22.96 24.88 -6.96
C ILE A 146 -23.38 25.13 -8.42
N GLY A 147 -22.56 24.71 -9.37
CA GLY A 147 -22.86 24.75 -10.79
C GLY A 147 -21.83 23.97 -11.60
N THR A 148 -22.23 23.46 -12.76
CA THR A 148 -21.36 22.77 -13.71
C THR A 148 -21.45 23.46 -15.07
N ARG A 149 -20.35 23.42 -15.82
CA ARG A 149 -20.24 23.90 -17.19
C ARG A 149 -19.47 22.85 -17.99
N THR A 150 -20.05 22.43 -19.10
CA THR A 150 -19.40 21.47 -20.01
C THR A 150 -18.69 22.24 -21.12
N GLU A 151 -17.48 21.80 -21.45
CA GLU A 151 -16.76 22.17 -22.66
C GLU A 151 -16.44 20.91 -23.47
N VAL A 152 -15.90 21.06 -24.68
CA VAL A 152 -15.61 19.90 -25.54
C VAL A 152 -14.49 19.06 -24.90
N GLY A 153 -14.85 17.88 -24.39
CA GLY A 153 -13.91 16.93 -23.80
C GLY A 153 -13.62 17.12 -22.30
N GLU A 154 -14.13 18.17 -21.68
CA GLU A 154 -13.92 18.44 -20.24
C GLU A 154 -15.18 19.03 -19.59
N MET A 155 -15.31 18.87 -18.27
CA MET A 155 -16.33 19.52 -17.46
C MET A 155 -15.68 20.33 -16.34
N TRP A 156 -16.19 21.53 -16.15
CA TRP A 156 -15.82 22.44 -15.08
C TRP A 156 -16.95 22.55 -14.06
N ALA A 157 -16.60 22.73 -12.80
CA ALA A 157 -17.54 23.02 -11.73
C ALA A 157 -17.14 24.28 -10.97
N ILE A 158 -18.14 24.98 -10.43
CA ILE A 158 -17.94 25.95 -9.37
C ILE A 158 -18.31 25.28 -8.07
N GLY A 159 -17.41 25.38 -7.09
CA GLY A 159 -17.58 24.79 -5.78
C GLY A 159 -17.77 25.84 -4.69
N SER A 160 -18.35 25.41 -3.56
CA SER A 160 -18.45 26.18 -2.31
C SER A 160 -17.97 25.33 -1.14
N ILE A 161 -17.37 25.97 -0.15
CA ILE A 161 -16.99 25.35 1.13
C ILE A 161 -17.59 26.08 2.34
N LYS A 162 -18.69 26.83 2.15
CA LYS A 162 -19.34 27.64 3.20
C LYS A 162 -20.10 26.86 4.28
N GLU A 163 -20.46 25.62 4.01
CA GLU A 163 -21.26 24.82 4.94
C GLU A 163 -20.32 24.07 5.90
N ASP A 164 -20.71 23.91 7.16
CA ASP A 164 -19.84 23.46 8.26
C ASP A 164 -19.21 22.06 8.07
N TYR A 165 -19.73 21.25 7.15
CA TYR A 165 -19.20 19.91 6.81
C TYR A 165 -18.28 19.91 5.57
N LEU A 166 -17.98 21.10 5.02
CA LEU A 166 -17.10 21.34 3.87
C LEU A 166 -15.78 21.99 4.32
N GLY A 167 -14.86 22.18 3.39
CA GLY A 167 -13.57 22.84 3.65
C GLY A 167 -12.39 21.87 3.61
N ALA A 168 -11.28 22.25 4.25
CA ALA A 168 -10.13 21.36 4.35
C ALA A 168 -10.57 20.07 5.05
N ALA A 169 -10.51 18.96 4.33
CA ALA A 169 -10.79 17.67 4.92
C ALA A 169 -9.60 17.35 5.83
N ALA A 170 -9.79 17.42 7.16
CA ALA A 170 -8.88 16.78 8.09
C ALA A 170 -8.66 15.36 7.57
N SER A 171 -7.42 15.00 7.26
CA SER A 171 -7.03 13.81 6.51
C SER A 171 -7.53 12.50 7.13
N ARG A 172 -8.83 12.23 7.00
CA ARG A 172 -9.48 10.96 7.38
C ARG A 172 -9.46 9.97 6.23
N VAL A 173 -8.90 10.38 5.09
CA VAL A 173 -8.37 9.52 4.06
C VAL A 173 -6.99 10.10 3.74
N LYS A 174 -5.95 9.68 4.48
CA LYS A 174 -4.62 9.63 3.88
C LYS A 174 -4.82 8.93 2.55
N ASP A 175 -4.30 9.52 1.46
CA ASP A 175 -4.17 8.92 0.14
C ASP A 175 -4.61 7.45 0.10
N VAL A 176 -5.51 7.08 -0.82
CA VAL A 176 -5.32 5.76 -1.44
C VAL A 176 -4.00 5.87 -2.22
N ARG A 177 -2.89 5.84 -1.48
CA ARG A 177 -1.56 5.64 -2.01
C ARG A 177 -1.66 4.36 -2.80
N ALA A 178 -1.02 4.32 -3.96
CA ALA A 178 -0.80 3.07 -4.67
C ALA A 178 -0.42 1.98 -3.65
N PRO A 179 -0.96 0.75 -3.78
CA PRO A 179 -0.78 -0.29 -2.79
C PRO A 179 0.67 -0.35 -2.31
N LYS A 180 0.87 -0.21 -0.98
CA LYS A 180 2.20 -0.20 -0.36
C LYS A 180 2.69 -1.63 -0.24
N VAL A 181 2.91 -2.25 -1.38
CA VAL A 181 3.52 -3.57 -1.42
C VAL A 181 4.95 -3.40 -0.91
N LEU A 182 5.27 -4.07 0.19
CA LEU A 182 6.56 -3.96 0.89
C LEU A 182 7.72 -4.16 -0.09
N LYS A 183 7.60 -5.15 -0.99
CA LYS A 183 8.61 -5.42 -2.00
C LYS A 183 8.89 -4.23 -2.93
N VAL A 184 7.86 -3.47 -3.30
CA VAL A 184 8.01 -2.25 -4.13
C VAL A 184 8.71 -1.15 -3.32
N ALA A 185 8.35 -0.96 -2.06
CA ALA A 185 9.00 0.01 -1.18
C ALA A 185 10.49 -0.27 -1.05
N LEU A 186 10.84 -1.52 -0.76
CA LEU A 186 12.23 -1.95 -0.61
C LEU A 186 13.02 -1.82 -1.92
N ALA A 187 12.44 -2.20 -3.06
CA ALA A 187 13.07 -2.05 -4.38
C ALA A 187 13.38 -0.59 -4.74
N GLN A 188 12.57 0.36 -4.25
CA GLN A 188 12.79 1.80 -4.43
C GLN A 188 13.81 2.39 -3.43
N GLY A 189 14.40 1.57 -2.55
CA GLY A 189 15.30 2.04 -1.50
C GLY A 189 14.60 2.85 -0.41
N ARG A 190 13.27 2.74 -0.30
CA ARG A 190 12.50 3.41 0.75
C ARG A 190 12.48 2.54 2.00
N GLN A 191 12.77 3.13 3.14
CA GLN A 191 12.59 2.48 4.44
C GLN A 191 11.12 2.14 4.67
N ALA A 192 10.88 0.92 5.16
CA ALA A 192 9.57 0.34 5.36
C ALA A 192 9.33 0.03 6.84
N PHE A 193 8.31 0.65 7.41
CA PHE A 193 7.99 0.52 8.83
C PHE A 193 6.79 -0.39 9.04
N GLY A 194 6.92 -1.36 9.95
CA GLY A 194 5.85 -2.33 10.23
C GLY A 194 5.60 -2.59 11.70
N ALA A 195 4.48 -3.24 11.97
CA ALA A 195 4.07 -3.64 13.31
C ALA A 195 4.02 -5.16 13.42
N TRP A 196 4.28 -5.67 14.62
CA TRP A 196 4.13 -7.08 14.99
C TRP A 196 2.74 -7.31 15.59
N GLN A 197 2.03 -8.32 15.09
CA GLN A 197 0.73 -8.75 15.59
C GLN A 197 0.87 -10.11 16.27
N MET A 198 0.77 -10.13 17.59
CA MET A 198 0.79 -11.35 18.40
C MET A 198 -0.61 -11.80 18.84
N LEU A 199 -1.59 -10.88 18.86
CA LEU A 199 -2.93 -11.17 19.32
C LEU A 199 -3.84 -11.57 18.14
N PRO A 200 -4.63 -12.65 18.28
CA PRO A 200 -5.55 -13.07 17.23
C PRO A 200 -6.70 -12.06 17.06
N GLY A 201 -7.18 -11.94 15.83
CA GLY A 201 -8.40 -11.20 15.51
C GLY A 201 -8.24 -10.15 14.40
N ALA A 202 -9.06 -10.27 13.36
CA ALA A 202 -9.06 -9.39 12.20
C ALA A 202 -9.29 -7.90 12.52
N ASN A 203 -9.87 -7.56 13.68
CA ASN A 203 -10.02 -6.18 14.12
C ASN A 203 -8.67 -5.56 14.53
N ILE A 204 -7.80 -6.34 15.17
CA ILE A 204 -6.44 -5.92 15.52
C ILE A 204 -5.64 -5.74 14.22
N SER A 205 -5.73 -6.70 13.31
CA SER A 205 -5.13 -6.62 11.98
C SER A 205 -5.51 -5.33 11.23
N ARG A 206 -6.81 -5.00 11.19
CA ARG A 206 -7.29 -3.75 10.57
C ARG A 206 -6.84 -2.50 11.32
N LEU A 207 -6.76 -2.55 12.65
CA LEU A 207 -6.28 -1.44 13.48
C LEU A 207 -4.82 -1.12 13.11
N LEU A 208 -3.95 -2.14 13.11
CA LEU A 208 -2.54 -2.02 12.77
C LEU A 208 -2.35 -1.52 11.33
N ALA A 209 -3.05 -2.10 10.35
CA ALA A 209 -2.93 -1.69 8.96
C ALA A 209 -3.37 -0.23 8.71
N ARG A 210 -4.35 0.28 9.46
CA ARG A 210 -4.80 1.70 9.37
C ARG A 210 -3.81 2.71 9.95
N THR A 211 -2.77 2.26 10.66
CA THR A 211 -1.73 3.16 11.19
C THR A 211 -0.83 3.75 10.10
N ASN A 212 -1.00 3.34 8.83
CA ASN A 212 -0.17 3.70 7.68
C ASN A 212 1.19 2.98 7.65
N ALA A 213 1.33 1.87 8.37
CA ALA A 213 2.43 0.92 8.25
C ALA A 213 2.56 0.40 6.80
N ASP A 214 3.77 0.01 6.42
CA ASP A 214 4.07 -0.63 5.13
C ASP A 214 3.81 -2.14 5.17
N TRP A 215 3.97 -2.75 6.35
CA TRP A 215 3.78 -4.18 6.58
C TRP A 215 3.28 -4.46 8.00
N VAL A 216 2.68 -5.64 8.17
CA VAL A 216 2.34 -6.19 9.49
C VAL A 216 2.85 -7.63 9.53
N CYS A 217 3.63 -7.97 10.55
CA CYS A 217 4.01 -9.35 10.83
C CYS A 217 2.90 -10.04 11.59
N VAL A 218 2.36 -11.10 11.03
CA VAL A 218 1.51 -12.07 11.71
C VAL A 218 2.45 -13.08 12.36
N ASP A 219 2.56 -13.00 13.68
CA ASP A 219 3.52 -13.76 14.48
C ASP A 219 2.92 -15.13 14.85
N CYS A 220 3.32 -16.17 14.13
CA CYS A 220 2.90 -17.54 14.40
C CYS A 220 3.93 -18.33 15.22
N GLU A 221 5.07 -17.74 15.60
CA GLU A 221 6.10 -18.37 16.44
C GLU A 221 5.87 -18.09 17.93
N HIS A 222 5.71 -16.81 18.28
CA HIS A 222 5.58 -16.33 19.66
C HIS A 222 4.19 -15.75 19.95
N GLY A 223 3.44 -15.39 18.91
CA GLY A 223 2.07 -14.93 19.03
C GLY A 223 1.09 -16.05 19.33
N ASN A 224 -0.10 -15.68 19.81
CA ASN A 224 -1.24 -16.59 19.97
C ASN A 224 -1.96 -16.77 18.62
N MET A 225 -1.20 -16.99 17.55
CA MET A 225 -1.69 -17.08 16.18
C MET A 225 -1.61 -18.53 15.70
N ASP A 226 -2.74 -19.23 15.78
CA ASP A 226 -2.87 -20.52 15.12
C ASP A 226 -3.16 -20.34 13.61
N ASP A 227 -3.25 -21.45 12.88
CA ASP A 227 -3.51 -21.45 11.44
C ASP A 227 -4.81 -20.69 11.08
N GLY A 228 -5.87 -20.89 11.86
CA GLY A 228 -7.15 -20.21 11.65
C GLY A 228 -7.04 -18.70 11.86
N ALA A 229 -6.37 -18.27 12.93
CA ALA A 229 -6.15 -16.86 13.22
C ALA A 229 -5.26 -16.17 12.19
N MET A 230 -4.23 -16.87 11.67
CA MET A 230 -3.42 -16.42 10.55
C MET A 230 -4.28 -16.22 9.29
N HIS A 231 -5.13 -17.20 8.97
CA HIS A 231 -6.07 -17.15 7.85
C HIS A 231 -7.10 -16.01 7.97
N ASP A 232 -7.41 -15.54 9.18
CA ASP A 232 -8.24 -14.35 9.41
C ASP A 232 -7.46 -13.03 9.33
N ALA A 233 -6.21 -13.01 9.81
CA ALA A 233 -5.38 -11.82 9.91
C ALA A 233 -4.85 -11.37 8.54
N VAL A 234 -4.26 -12.28 7.77
CA VAL A 234 -3.67 -12.02 6.45
C VAL A 234 -4.62 -11.30 5.48
N PRO A 235 -5.85 -11.77 5.23
CA PRO A 235 -6.79 -11.06 4.37
C PRO A 235 -7.23 -9.71 4.93
N ALA A 236 -7.33 -9.58 6.25
CA ALA A 236 -7.72 -8.33 6.88
C ALA A 236 -6.65 -7.23 6.71
N ILE A 237 -5.37 -7.60 6.73
CA ILE A 237 -4.23 -6.71 6.47
C ILE A 237 -4.19 -6.35 4.97
N ALA A 238 -4.19 -7.36 4.10
CA ALA A 238 -4.06 -7.18 2.66
C ALA A 238 -5.17 -6.30 2.06
N ALA A 239 -6.41 -6.43 2.54
CA ALA A 239 -7.55 -5.62 2.10
C ALA A 239 -7.38 -4.10 2.35
N LEU A 240 -6.42 -3.70 3.17
CA LEU A 240 -6.08 -2.30 3.46
C LEU A 240 -4.82 -1.82 2.72
N GLY A 241 -4.30 -2.61 1.78
CA GLY A 241 -3.13 -2.24 0.96
C GLY A 241 -1.80 -2.27 1.72
N VAL A 242 -1.77 -2.97 2.86
CA VAL A 242 -0.58 -3.21 3.69
C VAL A 242 -0.11 -4.64 3.45
N SER A 243 1.20 -4.90 3.48
CA SER A 243 1.72 -6.24 3.21
C SER A 243 1.67 -7.14 4.47
N PRO A 244 0.89 -8.24 4.45
CA PRO A 244 0.99 -9.26 5.50
C PRO A 244 2.28 -10.07 5.31
N ILE A 245 3.10 -10.11 6.35
CA ILE A 245 4.26 -10.99 6.46
C ILE A 245 3.92 -12.03 7.51
N CYS A 246 4.21 -13.30 7.25
CA CYS A 246 4.01 -14.36 8.23
C CYS A 246 5.37 -14.84 8.73
N ASP A 247 5.55 -14.77 10.04
CA ASP A 247 6.58 -15.50 10.76
C ASP A 247 6.00 -16.88 11.06
N ALA A 248 6.41 -17.91 10.33
CA ALA A 248 5.85 -19.24 10.46
C ALA A 248 6.84 -20.33 10.04
N ASP A 249 6.84 -21.44 10.79
CA ASP A 249 7.53 -22.67 10.41
C ASP A 249 6.83 -23.36 9.22
N GLU A 250 5.48 -23.34 9.19
CA GLU A 250 4.68 -23.94 8.13
C GLU A 250 4.45 -22.97 6.97
N LEU A 251 5.38 -22.97 6.03
CA LEU A 251 5.42 -22.02 4.92
C LEU A 251 4.27 -22.19 3.93
N ALA A 252 3.77 -23.42 3.74
CA ALA A 252 2.73 -23.66 2.74
C ALA A 252 1.41 -22.97 3.13
N GLY A 253 1.00 -23.10 4.40
CA GLY A 253 -0.21 -22.46 4.93
C GLY A 253 -0.13 -20.93 4.83
N ALA A 254 0.99 -20.33 5.24
CA ALA A 254 1.22 -18.90 5.15
C ALA A 254 1.16 -18.37 3.71
N LEU A 255 1.75 -19.09 2.77
CA LEU A 255 1.72 -18.67 1.35
C LEU A 255 0.34 -18.90 0.70
N ASP A 256 -0.43 -19.87 1.18
CA ASP A 256 -1.75 -20.21 0.66
C ASP A 256 -2.88 -19.34 1.22
N CYS A 257 -2.70 -18.76 2.41
CA CYS A 257 -3.57 -17.69 2.91
C CYS A 257 -3.28 -16.34 2.24
N GLY A 258 -2.17 -16.25 1.48
CA GLY A 258 -1.80 -15.12 0.63
C GLY A 258 -0.88 -14.10 1.31
N ALA A 259 0.00 -14.56 2.20
CA ALA A 259 1.08 -13.73 2.70
C ALA A 259 1.92 -13.14 1.54
N HIS A 260 2.36 -11.89 1.67
CA HIS A 260 3.26 -11.24 0.71
C HIS A 260 4.72 -11.61 0.95
N GLY A 261 5.02 -12.18 2.11
CA GLY A 261 6.33 -12.69 2.45
C GLY A 261 6.28 -13.61 3.64
N ILE A 262 7.31 -14.44 3.73
CA ILE A 262 7.56 -15.38 4.81
C ILE A 262 8.87 -15.00 5.48
N LEU A 263 8.85 -15.01 6.81
CA LEU A 263 9.99 -14.78 7.67
C LEU A 263 10.24 -16.06 8.45
N VAL A 264 11.47 -16.59 8.35
CA VAL A 264 11.87 -17.83 9.03
C VAL A 264 12.74 -17.50 10.24
N PRO A 265 12.27 -17.82 11.45
CA PRO A 265 13.03 -17.62 12.68
C PRO A 265 14.13 -18.68 12.84
N LEU A 266 15.04 -18.43 13.78
CA LEU A 266 16.07 -19.33 14.28
C LEU A 266 16.90 -20.04 13.19
N LEU A 267 17.16 -19.35 12.08
CA LEU A 267 18.04 -19.85 11.03
C LEU A 267 19.45 -20.09 11.60
N ARG A 268 20.07 -21.22 11.25
CA ARG A 268 21.41 -21.63 11.69
C ARG A 268 22.37 -21.87 10.53
N THR A 269 21.88 -22.31 9.37
CA THR A 269 22.76 -22.74 8.28
C THR A 269 22.40 -22.12 6.92
N VAL A 270 23.40 -22.04 6.02
CA VAL A 270 23.19 -21.64 4.62
C VAL A 270 22.19 -22.59 3.93
N LYS A 271 22.26 -23.89 4.26
CA LYS A 271 21.37 -24.92 3.72
C LYS A 271 19.90 -24.65 4.03
N GLU A 272 19.60 -24.18 5.24
CA GLU A 272 18.24 -23.80 5.65
C GLU A 272 17.74 -22.58 4.85
N ALA A 273 18.61 -21.60 4.56
CA ALA A 273 18.25 -20.46 3.71
C ALA A 273 17.95 -20.89 2.27
N GLU A 274 18.74 -21.83 1.72
CA GLU A 274 18.44 -22.44 0.42
C GLU A 274 17.12 -23.23 0.44
N ASP A 275 16.87 -23.99 1.53
CA ASP A 275 15.64 -24.78 1.69
C ASP A 275 14.40 -23.89 1.78
N LEU A 276 14.50 -22.73 2.43
CA LEU A 276 13.47 -21.69 2.43
C LEU A 276 13.15 -21.25 0.99
N VAL A 277 14.17 -20.88 0.20
CA VAL A 277 13.96 -20.46 -1.19
C VAL A 277 13.28 -21.58 -1.99
N GLN A 278 13.74 -22.82 -1.82
CA GLN A 278 13.14 -23.98 -2.48
C GLN A 278 11.67 -24.18 -2.07
N ALA A 279 11.32 -24.00 -0.80
CA ALA A 279 9.95 -24.15 -0.32
C ALA A 279 9.03 -22.99 -0.78
N ALA A 280 9.58 -21.78 -0.90
CA ALA A 280 8.82 -20.56 -1.17
C ALA A 280 8.51 -20.31 -2.65
N LYS A 281 9.40 -20.75 -3.54
CA LYS A 281 9.37 -20.41 -4.97
C LYS A 281 8.81 -21.56 -5.80
N PHE A 282 8.07 -21.22 -6.85
CA PHE A 282 7.62 -22.17 -7.87
C PHE A 282 8.78 -22.61 -8.77
N PRO A 283 8.68 -23.80 -9.41
CA PRO A 283 9.63 -24.22 -10.44
C PRO A 283 9.82 -23.16 -11.54
N PRO A 284 11.05 -22.97 -12.07
CA PRO A 284 12.27 -23.74 -11.80
C PRO A 284 13.10 -23.26 -10.59
N LEU A 285 12.70 -22.16 -9.93
CA LEU A 285 13.49 -21.57 -8.83
C LEU A 285 13.33 -22.34 -7.51
N GLY A 286 12.21 -23.02 -7.33
CA GLY A 286 11.96 -23.87 -6.17
C GLY A 286 11.06 -25.06 -6.49
N ARG A 287 10.46 -25.61 -5.45
CA ARG A 287 9.61 -26.80 -5.45
C ARG A 287 8.24 -26.55 -4.81
N ARG A 288 7.82 -25.29 -4.65
CA ARG A 288 6.50 -24.93 -4.12
C ARG A 288 5.41 -25.57 -4.98
N GLY A 289 4.45 -26.25 -4.33
CA GLY A 289 3.24 -26.74 -4.97
C GLY A 289 2.27 -25.60 -5.29
N PHE A 290 1.53 -25.70 -6.39
CA PHE A 290 0.48 -24.73 -6.71
C PHE A 290 -0.66 -24.88 -5.71
N GLY A 291 -0.68 -24.00 -4.71
CA GLY A 291 -1.57 -24.07 -3.56
C GLY A 291 -2.93 -23.44 -3.78
N SER A 292 -3.52 -22.92 -2.71
CA SER A 292 -4.89 -22.41 -2.67
C SER A 292 -5.18 -21.30 -3.69
N PRO A 293 -6.34 -21.32 -4.38
CA PRO A 293 -6.77 -20.22 -5.25
C PRO A 293 -7.04 -18.92 -4.49
N ILE A 294 -7.19 -18.99 -3.16
CA ILE A 294 -7.59 -17.87 -2.29
C ILE A 294 -6.43 -16.89 -2.09
N ALA A 295 -5.18 -17.34 -2.20
CA ALA A 295 -4.00 -16.51 -2.01
C ALA A 295 -4.01 -15.28 -2.94
N MET A 296 -4.49 -15.44 -4.17
CA MET A 296 -4.52 -14.37 -5.18
C MET A 296 -5.42 -13.19 -4.79
N GLU A 297 -6.47 -13.42 -3.99
CA GLU A 297 -7.39 -12.37 -3.53
C GLU A 297 -6.72 -11.34 -2.61
N ARG A 298 -5.51 -11.64 -2.12
CA ARG A 298 -4.73 -10.75 -1.24
C ARG A 298 -3.86 -9.77 -2.03
N PHE A 299 -3.74 -9.95 -3.33
CA PHE A 299 -2.95 -9.08 -4.20
C PHE A 299 -3.85 -8.09 -4.93
N SER A 300 -3.33 -6.88 -5.18
CA SER A 300 -4.06 -5.82 -5.88
C SER A 300 -3.20 -5.20 -7.00
N PRO A 301 -3.67 -5.21 -8.27
CA PRO A 301 -4.89 -5.87 -8.73
C PRO A 301 -4.84 -7.39 -8.55
N MET A 302 -5.99 -8.04 -8.42
CA MET A 302 -6.06 -9.50 -8.25
C MET A 302 -5.56 -10.19 -9.53
N PRO A 303 -4.50 -11.00 -9.47
CA PRO A 303 -4.00 -11.72 -10.64
C PRO A 303 -4.90 -12.91 -10.99
N THR A 304 -4.88 -13.29 -12.27
CA THR A 304 -5.35 -14.62 -12.71
C THR A 304 -4.39 -15.70 -12.22
N PHE A 305 -4.84 -16.97 -12.22
CA PHE A 305 -3.98 -18.12 -11.89
C PHE A 305 -2.66 -18.14 -12.66
N THR A 306 -2.72 -17.91 -13.97
CA THR A 306 -1.52 -17.90 -14.83
C THR A 306 -0.60 -16.74 -14.48
N GLN A 307 -1.15 -15.54 -14.25
CA GLN A 307 -0.36 -14.38 -13.84
C GLN A 307 0.30 -14.61 -12.48
N TYR A 308 -0.43 -15.18 -11.52
CA TYR A 308 0.12 -15.49 -10.20
C TYR A 308 1.26 -16.50 -10.31
N LEU A 309 1.08 -17.60 -11.05
CA LEU A 309 2.14 -18.59 -11.26
C LEU A 309 3.40 -17.97 -11.88
N GLN A 310 3.24 -17.04 -12.81
CA GLN A 310 4.36 -16.37 -13.50
C GLN A 310 5.04 -15.30 -12.64
N GLN A 311 4.30 -14.62 -11.75
CA GLN A 311 4.78 -13.43 -11.05
C GLN A 311 5.12 -13.69 -9.57
N ALA A 312 4.56 -14.72 -8.95
CA ALA A 312 4.69 -14.96 -7.50
C ALA A 312 6.14 -15.05 -7.03
N ASN A 313 7.03 -15.64 -7.84
CA ASN A 313 8.44 -15.73 -7.51
C ASN A 313 9.10 -14.35 -7.36
N ASP A 314 8.67 -13.40 -8.19
CA ASP A 314 9.19 -12.03 -8.22
C ASP A 314 8.48 -11.13 -7.19
N THR A 315 7.25 -11.44 -6.79
CA THR A 315 6.46 -10.59 -5.88
C THR A 315 6.56 -10.99 -4.41
N LEU A 316 6.82 -12.27 -4.10
CA LEU A 316 6.94 -12.75 -2.71
C LEU A 316 8.31 -12.43 -2.13
N LEU A 317 8.33 -12.02 -0.86
CA LEU A 317 9.55 -11.83 -0.08
C LEU A 317 9.90 -13.11 0.68
N THR A 318 11.15 -13.51 0.61
CA THR A 318 11.73 -14.52 1.52
C THR A 318 12.71 -13.83 2.46
N ILE A 319 12.45 -14.00 3.76
CA ILE A 319 13.11 -13.29 4.84
C ILE A 319 13.67 -14.33 5.81
N VAL A 320 14.94 -14.17 6.19
CA VAL A 320 15.60 -15.04 7.17
C VAL A 320 15.98 -14.24 8.39
N GLN A 321 15.69 -14.75 9.59
CA GLN A 321 16.19 -14.15 10.82
C GLN A 321 17.63 -14.57 11.09
N ILE A 322 18.51 -13.60 11.32
CA ILE A 322 19.89 -13.82 11.75
C ILE A 322 19.95 -13.56 13.25
N GLU A 323 19.71 -14.63 14.03
CA GLU A 323 19.59 -14.55 15.49
C GLU A 323 20.26 -15.71 16.22
N THR A 324 21.09 -16.48 15.52
CA THR A 324 21.96 -17.53 16.07
C THR A 324 23.43 -17.21 15.82
N GLN A 325 24.32 -17.77 16.64
CA GLN A 325 25.77 -17.58 16.48
C GLN A 325 26.24 -18.14 15.13
N GLU A 326 25.73 -19.30 14.74
CA GLU A 326 26.07 -19.98 13.50
C GLU A 326 25.66 -19.14 12.27
N ALA A 327 24.46 -18.55 12.28
CA ALA A 327 24.02 -17.68 11.21
C ALA A 327 24.82 -16.37 11.16
N LEU A 328 25.20 -15.80 12.31
CA LEU A 328 26.07 -14.63 12.36
C LEU A 328 27.47 -14.91 11.80
N ASP A 329 28.02 -16.10 12.05
CA ASP A 329 29.31 -16.53 11.52
C ASP A 329 29.25 -16.76 10.01
N ALA A 330 28.13 -17.31 9.51
CA ALA A 330 27.88 -17.58 8.10
C ALA A 330 27.18 -16.44 7.34
N VAL A 331 27.04 -15.25 7.93
CA VAL A 331 26.15 -14.18 7.41
C VAL A 331 26.45 -13.76 5.97
N ASP A 332 27.72 -13.64 5.57
CA ASP A 332 28.08 -13.32 4.18
C ASP A 332 27.62 -14.42 3.20
N GLN A 333 27.68 -15.70 3.60
CA GLN A 333 27.27 -16.83 2.78
C GLN A 333 25.74 -16.90 2.68
N ILE A 334 25.03 -16.66 3.79
CA ILE A 334 23.56 -16.58 3.81
C ILE A 334 23.08 -15.41 2.95
N ALA A 335 23.71 -14.24 3.07
CA ALA A 335 23.38 -13.07 2.26
C ALA A 335 23.61 -13.29 0.76
N ALA A 336 24.55 -14.17 0.39
CA ALA A 336 24.83 -14.52 -1.00
C ALA A 336 23.83 -15.52 -1.60
N VAL A 337 22.90 -16.11 -0.82
CA VAL A 337 21.91 -17.05 -1.35
C VAL A 337 20.94 -16.33 -2.30
N ASP A 338 20.85 -16.83 -3.53
CA ASP A 338 19.89 -16.35 -4.51
C ASP A 338 18.46 -16.70 -4.09
N GLY A 339 17.55 -15.74 -4.23
CA GLY A 339 16.16 -15.87 -3.80
C GLY A 339 15.86 -15.26 -2.45
N ILE A 340 16.84 -15.15 -1.53
CA ILE A 340 16.71 -14.40 -0.27
C ILE A 340 16.60 -12.91 -0.57
N ASP A 341 15.59 -12.25 -0.01
CA ASP A 341 15.32 -10.82 -0.23
C ASP A 341 15.79 -9.96 0.97
N VAL A 342 15.58 -10.45 2.20
CA VAL A 342 15.84 -9.70 3.44
C VAL A 342 16.54 -10.58 4.48
N LEU A 343 17.60 -10.06 5.10
CA LEU A 343 18.15 -10.58 6.34
C LEU A 343 17.58 -9.74 7.47
N PHE A 344 16.75 -10.35 8.30
CA PHE A 344 16.08 -9.69 9.42
C PHE A 344 16.82 -10.02 10.72
N ILE A 345 16.89 -9.08 11.66
CA ILE A 345 17.58 -9.30 12.93
C ILE A 345 16.56 -9.29 14.07
N GLY A 346 16.54 -10.38 14.84
CA GLY A 346 15.92 -10.47 16.18
C GLY A 346 16.98 -10.17 17.25
N PRO A 347 17.08 -8.93 17.79
CA PRO A 347 18.20 -8.56 18.66
C PRO A 347 18.22 -9.31 19.99
N PHE A 348 17.05 -9.73 20.48
CA PHE A 348 16.91 -10.45 21.74
C PHE A 348 17.51 -11.86 21.63
N ASP A 349 17.07 -12.65 20.64
CA ASP A 349 17.59 -13.99 20.42
C ASP A 349 19.04 -13.98 19.94
N LEU A 350 19.43 -13.02 19.09
CA LEU A 350 20.83 -12.85 18.73
C LEU A 350 21.68 -12.60 19.96
N GLY A 351 21.28 -11.66 20.82
CA GLY A 351 21.95 -11.35 22.08
C GLY A 351 22.07 -12.59 22.98
N ASN A 352 21.00 -13.36 23.14
CA ASN A 352 21.03 -14.60 23.91
C ASN A 352 22.04 -15.61 23.33
N ASN A 353 22.03 -15.83 22.02
CA ASN A 353 22.86 -16.83 21.35
C ASN A 353 24.35 -16.47 21.33
N ILE A 354 24.69 -15.18 21.28
CA ILE A 354 26.09 -14.72 21.31
C ILE A 354 26.60 -14.43 22.73
N GLY A 355 25.81 -14.71 23.77
CA GLY A 355 26.20 -14.53 25.17
C GLY A 355 26.09 -13.10 25.71
N HIS A 356 25.39 -12.22 25.00
CA HIS A 356 25.16 -10.83 25.34
C HIS A 356 23.65 -10.49 25.39
N PRO A 357 22.88 -11.09 26.31
CA PRO A 357 21.45 -10.85 26.42
C PRO A 357 21.13 -9.39 26.72
N ILE A 358 20.03 -8.88 26.17
CA ILE A 358 19.58 -7.51 26.42
C ILE A 358 18.95 -7.43 27.81
N VAL A 359 19.73 -6.98 28.79
CA VAL A 359 19.30 -6.72 30.17
C VAL A 359 19.52 -5.23 30.49
N GLY A 360 18.86 -4.37 29.72
CA GLY A 360 19.12 -2.93 29.69
C GLY A 360 19.67 -2.51 28.33
N GLU A 361 20.74 -1.71 28.31
CA GLU A 361 21.34 -1.28 27.05
C GLU A 361 22.01 -2.45 26.29
N MET A 362 21.88 -2.43 24.96
CA MET A 362 22.59 -3.39 24.11
C MET A 362 24.11 -3.29 24.29
N ALA A 363 24.74 -4.43 24.56
CA ALA A 363 26.19 -4.56 24.68
C ALA A 363 26.91 -4.16 23.37
N PRO A 364 28.16 -3.64 23.45
CA PRO A 364 28.96 -3.31 22.27
C PRO A 364 29.10 -4.46 21.27
N GLU A 365 29.20 -5.69 21.75
CA GLU A 365 29.33 -6.90 20.94
C GLU A 365 28.06 -7.17 20.13
N LEU A 366 26.89 -7.01 20.75
CA LEU A 366 25.62 -7.11 20.04
C LEU A 366 25.49 -6.00 18.99
N LYS A 367 25.83 -4.74 19.34
CA LYS A 367 25.82 -3.62 18.38
C LYS A 367 26.75 -3.88 17.19
N ALA A 368 27.93 -4.47 17.44
CA ALA A 368 28.87 -4.87 16.38
C ALA A 368 28.29 -5.99 15.50
N ALA A 369 27.59 -6.97 16.09
CA ALA A 369 26.89 -8.00 15.34
C ALA A 369 25.79 -7.42 14.45
N LEU A 370 24.97 -6.50 14.96
CA LEU A 370 23.94 -5.79 14.17
C LEU A 370 24.57 -5.08 12.96
N ALA A 371 25.67 -4.34 13.19
CA ALA A 371 26.40 -3.63 12.13
C ALA A 371 26.99 -4.59 11.09
N LYS A 372 27.55 -5.73 11.51
CA LYS A 372 28.07 -6.76 10.61
C LYS A 372 26.98 -7.33 9.71
N ILE A 373 25.80 -7.64 10.26
CA ILE A 373 24.68 -8.18 9.49
C ILE A 373 24.17 -7.14 8.49
N LEU A 374 24.04 -5.88 8.91
CA LEU A 374 23.66 -4.78 8.04
C LEU A 374 24.62 -4.63 6.85
N GLU A 375 25.92 -4.59 7.13
CA GLU A 375 26.97 -4.50 6.10
C GLU A 375 26.92 -5.70 5.13
N ALA A 376 26.85 -6.92 5.66
CA ALA A 376 26.80 -8.14 4.84
C ALA A 376 25.56 -8.16 3.93
N SER A 377 24.40 -7.75 4.45
CA SER A 377 23.14 -7.65 3.70
C SER A 377 23.29 -6.69 2.51
N HIS A 378 23.73 -5.46 2.76
CA HIS A 378 23.87 -4.43 1.74
C HIS A 378 24.96 -4.74 0.73
N LYS A 379 26.09 -5.30 1.17
CA LYS A 379 27.20 -5.76 0.31
C LYS A 379 26.73 -6.82 -0.70
N ALA A 380 25.81 -7.70 -0.30
CA ALA A 380 25.20 -8.71 -1.17
C ALA A 380 24.00 -8.18 -1.99
N GLY A 381 23.69 -6.87 -1.90
CA GLY A 381 22.54 -6.27 -2.58
C GLY A 381 21.18 -6.64 -1.98
N LYS A 382 21.17 -7.20 -0.76
CA LYS A 382 19.96 -7.58 -0.01
C LYS A 382 19.53 -6.46 0.92
N LYS A 383 18.31 -6.57 1.45
CA LYS A 383 17.79 -5.64 2.47
C LYS A 383 18.08 -6.14 3.86
N CYS A 384 18.26 -5.22 4.79
CA CYS A 384 18.43 -5.56 6.20
C CYS A 384 17.24 -5.07 7.01
N GLY A 385 16.60 -5.99 7.74
CA GLY A 385 15.51 -5.68 8.65
C GLY A 385 15.89 -5.85 10.11
N ILE A 386 15.15 -5.21 11.01
CA ILE A 386 15.41 -5.31 12.45
C ILE A 386 14.14 -5.13 13.28
N TYR A 387 14.02 -5.95 14.33
CA TYR A 387 13.01 -5.76 15.36
C TYR A 387 13.39 -4.60 16.29
N SER A 388 12.43 -3.76 16.64
CA SER A 388 12.61 -2.74 17.68
C SER A 388 11.44 -2.74 18.64
N THR A 389 11.70 -2.27 19.86
CA THR A 389 10.74 -2.26 20.96
C THR A 389 9.84 -1.02 21.00
N GLY A 390 10.04 -0.08 20.08
CA GLY A 390 9.24 1.15 20.02
C GLY A 390 9.75 2.16 19.01
N GLY A 391 8.92 3.19 18.74
CA GLY A 391 9.18 4.17 17.68
C GLY A 391 10.49 4.98 17.83
N GLY A 392 10.96 5.20 19.07
CA GLY A 392 12.25 5.86 19.31
C GLY A 392 13.43 5.03 18.81
N GLN A 393 13.47 3.75 19.16
CA GLN A 393 14.50 2.81 18.72
C GLN A 393 14.38 2.53 17.21
N ALA A 394 13.16 2.40 16.69
CA ALA A 394 12.90 2.28 15.25
C ALA A 394 13.52 3.45 14.46
N ARG A 395 13.42 4.68 14.99
CA ARG A 395 14.03 5.86 14.35
C ARG A 395 15.56 5.78 14.33
N LEU A 396 16.18 5.32 15.41
CA LEU A 396 17.64 5.15 15.48
C LEU A 396 18.11 4.11 14.47
N PHE A 397 17.43 2.97 14.35
CA PHE A 397 17.74 1.98 13.32
C PHE A 397 17.52 2.52 11.91
N ALA A 398 16.49 3.34 11.69
CA ALA A 398 16.31 4.00 10.41
C ALA A 398 17.50 4.93 10.07
N GLU A 399 17.99 5.69 11.04
CA GLU A 399 19.17 6.57 10.85
C GLU A 399 20.47 5.79 10.62
N GLN A 400 20.56 4.56 11.13
CA GLN A 400 21.68 3.65 10.86
C GLN A 400 21.61 2.99 9.47
N GLY A 401 20.49 3.09 8.76
CA GLY A 401 20.34 2.60 7.39
C GLY A 401 19.61 1.26 7.24
N PHE A 402 18.94 0.77 8.29
CA PHE A 402 18.07 -0.41 8.15
C PHE A 402 16.89 -0.13 7.19
N ASP A 403 16.49 -1.14 6.42
CA ASP A 403 15.49 -1.01 5.36
C ASP A 403 14.07 -1.39 5.83
N MET A 404 13.95 -2.44 6.66
CA MET A 404 12.67 -3.02 7.11
C MET A 404 12.60 -3.05 8.63
N ILE A 405 11.84 -2.14 9.25
CA ILE A 405 11.97 -1.85 10.68
C ILE A 405 10.63 -2.06 11.39
N SER A 406 10.61 -2.93 12.40
CA SER A 406 9.46 -3.03 13.31
C SER A 406 9.44 -1.81 14.23
N PHE A 407 8.29 -1.18 14.45
CA PHE A 407 8.16 -0.04 15.35
C PHE A 407 7.26 -0.28 16.56
N ALA A 408 6.51 -1.39 16.57
CA ALA A 408 5.56 -1.72 17.62
C ALA A 408 5.18 -3.19 17.59
N THR A 409 4.78 -3.68 18.76
CA THR A 409 4.08 -4.96 18.92
C THR A 409 2.73 -4.66 19.56
N ASP A 410 1.65 -5.22 19.03
CA ASP A 410 0.29 -4.97 19.52
C ASP A 410 0.13 -5.26 21.03
N TYR A 411 0.71 -6.37 21.51
CA TYR A 411 0.69 -6.78 22.91
C TYR A 411 1.30 -5.74 23.83
N THR A 412 2.55 -5.34 23.57
CA THR A 412 3.28 -4.39 24.44
C THR A 412 2.71 -2.98 24.34
N LEU A 413 2.30 -2.56 23.15
CA LEU A 413 1.70 -1.24 22.94
C LEU A 413 0.36 -1.10 23.66
N LEU A 414 -0.49 -2.13 23.58
CA LEU A 414 -1.77 -2.16 24.28
C LEU A 414 -1.56 -2.12 25.80
N GLU A 415 -0.66 -2.96 26.32
CA GLU A 415 -0.36 -3.00 27.75
C GLU A 415 0.15 -1.64 28.25
N SER A 416 1.13 -1.05 27.56
CA SER A 416 1.70 0.27 27.90
C SER A 416 0.64 1.36 27.86
N THR A 417 -0.18 1.43 26.81
CA THR A 417 -1.19 2.48 26.65
C THR A 417 -2.28 2.40 27.73
N VAL A 418 -2.71 1.18 28.07
CA VAL A 418 -3.70 0.96 29.13
C VAL A 418 -3.14 1.31 30.50
N LYS A 419 -1.89 0.89 30.80
CA LYS A 419 -1.19 1.26 32.04
C LYS A 419 -1.07 2.79 32.18
N ASP A 420 -0.65 3.48 31.13
CA ASP A 420 -0.52 4.94 31.13
C ASP A 420 -1.86 5.64 31.38
N SER A 421 -2.92 5.16 30.72
CA SER A 421 -4.27 5.70 30.88
C SER A 421 -4.79 5.51 32.32
N LEU A 422 -4.54 4.34 32.92
CA LEU A 422 -4.90 4.04 34.30
C LEU A 422 -4.10 4.89 35.30
N ALA A 423 -2.80 5.08 35.06
CA ALA A 423 -1.96 5.92 35.91
C ALA A 423 -2.48 7.36 35.94
N ILE A 424 -2.82 7.92 34.77
CA ILE A 424 -3.43 9.24 34.67
C ILE A 424 -4.78 9.30 35.40
N ALA A 425 -5.66 8.31 35.17
CA ALA A 425 -6.99 8.28 35.76
C ALA A 425 -6.97 8.11 37.29
N SER A 426 -5.97 7.40 37.84
CA SER A 426 -5.81 7.16 39.28
C SER A 426 -5.04 8.26 40.02
N GLY A 427 -4.61 9.32 39.31
CA GLY A 427 -3.77 10.37 39.89
C GLY A 427 -2.34 9.90 40.20
N GLY A 428 -1.92 8.77 39.65
CA GLY A 428 -0.56 8.27 39.71
C GLY A 428 0.41 9.15 38.92
N PRO A 429 1.71 9.09 39.24
CA PRO A 429 2.72 9.78 38.45
C PRO A 429 2.64 9.27 37.00
N LYS A 430 2.64 10.21 36.04
CA LYS A 430 2.74 9.89 34.61
C LYS A 430 4.00 9.04 34.42
N ALA A 431 3.87 7.83 33.86
CA ALA A 431 5.03 7.03 33.52
C ALA A 431 5.96 7.89 32.65
N ALA A 432 7.23 8.01 33.06
CA ALA A 432 8.23 8.68 32.23
C ALA A 432 8.24 7.96 30.88
N LYS A 433 8.31 8.70 29.76
CA LYS A 433 8.52 8.13 28.43
C LYS A 433 9.86 7.38 28.44
N GLY A 434 9.83 6.11 28.83
CA GLY A 434 10.98 5.24 28.81
C GLY A 434 11.35 4.99 27.36
N VAL A 435 12.58 5.36 27.00
CA VAL A 435 13.23 4.81 25.82
C VAL A 435 13.21 3.30 26.01
N SER A 436 12.56 2.60 25.09
CA SER A 436 12.54 1.15 25.10
C SER A 436 13.99 0.68 24.91
N TYR A 437 14.41 -0.25 25.77
CA TYR A 437 15.81 -0.66 26.01
C TYR A 437 16.62 -0.96 24.75
#